data_AF-A0A2V9HR22-F1
#
_entry.id   AF-A0A2V9HR22-F1
#
_cell.length_a   1.000
_cell.length_b   1.000
_cell.length_c   1.000
_cell.angle_alpha   90.00
_cell.angle_beta   90.00
_cell.angle_gamma   90.00
#
_symmetry.space_group_name_H-M   'P 1'
#
loop_
_entity.id
_entity.type
_entity.pdbx_description
1 polymer ?
#
loop_
_entity_poly.entity_id
_entity_poly.type
_entity_poly.pdbx_seq_one_letter_code
_entity_poly.pdbx_strand_id
1 'polypeptide(L)'
;MEIAWTHSYGDVSNGPGRVEPFEHWRPRAICADLRRTICGAGEGMGVIRVSESGLFTTVQDLGREGFAFLGVSASGAADAISLRLGNRLLGNAEGAAGLEMTLLGGTFIFPEAATGALTGSDFGATLDGERVDLWTTFAVKPGQTLRLGPTCSGARCYLCVRGGIAVEPFLGSASTHILSGLGGFEGRALRKGDVLNIGAANGLAGERSLSARAVKMAEPRRVLRVTPGPQSDWFDEASEPLFYGSTYRVAEDANRMGLRLEGAAIPMLPDDTWPEETGPTRGTGGMISEGVTLGAVQVPEGGMPIILFVEQQTTGGYPKIANLISADFHSLGQLRPRDEIRFERVAWETARSLLSEQEELMASEELIFE
;
A
#
# COMPACT_ATOMS: atom_id res chain seq x y z
N MET A 1 -14.34 27.27 22.71
CA MET A 1 -13.28 28.30 22.80
C MET A 1 -12.78 28.49 21.37
N GLU A 2 -13.23 29.56 20.73
CA GLU A 2 -12.92 29.89 19.33
C GLU A 2 -11.41 30.12 19.15
N ILE A 3 -10.86 29.56 18.08
CA ILE A 3 -9.52 29.89 17.61
C ILE A 3 -9.69 30.59 16.27
N ALA A 4 -9.43 31.89 16.26
CA ALA A 4 -9.48 32.76 15.10
C ALA A 4 -8.21 32.58 14.24
N TRP A 5 -8.41 32.44 12.93
CA TRP A 5 -7.35 32.50 11.93
C TRP A 5 -7.10 33.97 11.56
N THR A 6 -5.90 34.48 11.83
CA THR A 6 -5.46 35.77 11.28
C THR A 6 -4.50 35.50 10.12
N HIS A 7 -4.90 35.90 8.92
CA HIS A 7 -4.04 36.00 7.75
C HIS A 7 -3.42 37.40 7.73
N SER A 8 -2.09 37.52 7.73
CA SER A 8 -1.41 38.75 7.33
C SER A 8 -0.70 38.51 6.00
N TYR A 9 -1.24 39.10 4.93
CA TYR A 9 -0.53 39.33 3.68
C TYR A 9 0.63 40.30 3.95
N GLY A 10 1.86 39.83 3.73
CA GLY A 10 3.07 40.65 3.73
C GLY A 10 3.44 41.03 2.31
N ASP A 11 3.28 42.30 2.01
CA ASP A 11 3.69 43.01 0.80
C ASP A 11 5.20 42.84 0.53
N VAL A 12 5.58 42.34 -0.66
CA VAL A 12 7.00 42.13 -1.02
C VAL A 12 7.41 43.17 -2.06
N SER A 13 7.97 44.29 -1.59
CA SER A 13 8.68 45.25 -2.42
C SER A 13 10.20 45.18 -2.18
N ASN A 14 10.90 44.85 -3.27
CA ASN A 14 12.33 44.95 -3.61
C ASN A 14 13.40 45.30 -2.55
N GLY A 15 14.39 44.42 -2.43
CA GLY A 15 15.78 44.72 -2.03
C GLY A 15 16.74 43.59 -2.45
N PRO A 16 17.99 43.88 -2.89
CA PRO A 16 18.93 42.85 -3.35
C PRO A 16 19.61 42.20 -2.15
N GLY A 17 18.97 41.18 -1.59
CA GLY A 17 19.49 40.34 -0.52
C GLY A 17 19.74 38.93 -1.01
N ARG A 18 20.91 38.37 -0.67
CA ARG A 18 21.32 36.99 -0.96
C ARG A 18 20.20 36.00 -0.65
N VAL A 19 19.97 35.06 -1.56
CA VAL A 19 19.13 33.88 -1.30
C VAL A 19 19.89 33.01 -0.30
N GLU A 20 19.51 33.11 0.97
CA GLU A 20 19.91 32.15 2.00
C GLU A 20 19.26 30.79 1.64
N PRO A 21 20.01 29.67 1.67
CA PRO A 21 19.42 28.35 1.45
C PRO A 21 18.40 28.08 2.56
N PHE A 22 17.18 27.69 2.17
CA PHE A 22 16.09 27.33 3.08
C PHE A 22 16.58 26.41 4.20
N GLU A 23 16.75 26.95 5.40
CA GLU A 23 17.08 26.20 6.60
C GLU A 23 15.84 25.44 7.10
N HIS A 24 15.96 24.11 7.12
CA HIS A 24 15.30 23.17 8.03
C HIS A 24 13.84 23.46 8.42
N TRP A 25 12.93 23.28 7.46
CA TRP A 25 11.56 22.92 7.81
C TRP A 25 11.52 21.43 8.12
N ARG A 26 11.39 21.05 9.40
CA ARG A 26 11.04 19.68 9.79
C ARG A 26 9.52 19.56 9.76
N PRO A 27 8.91 18.85 8.79
CA PRO A 27 7.51 18.51 8.90
C PRO A 27 7.38 17.50 10.04
N ARG A 28 6.62 17.85 11.08
CA ARG A 28 6.00 16.83 11.94
C ARG A 28 4.88 16.17 11.13
N ALA A 29 5.26 15.39 10.13
CA ALA A 29 4.40 14.34 9.61
C ALA A 29 4.21 13.31 10.72
N ILE A 30 3.10 12.57 10.65
CA ILE A 30 2.68 11.54 11.60
C ILE A 30 3.76 10.44 11.66
N CYS A 31 4.84 10.70 12.40
CA CYS A 31 5.75 9.68 12.88
C CYS A 31 5.01 8.97 14.01
N ALA A 32 4.21 7.97 13.66
CA ALA A 32 4.11 6.83 14.56
C ALA A 32 5.56 6.38 14.81
N ASP A 33 5.93 6.23 16.08
CA ASP A 33 7.29 5.90 16.52
C ASP A 33 7.68 4.48 16.03
N LEU A 34 8.03 4.34 14.74
CA LEU A 34 8.36 3.07 14.07
C LEU A 34 9.64 2.43 14.64
N ARG A 35 10.43 3.17 15.43
CA ARG A 35 11.70 2.71 16.00
C ARG A 35 11.55 1.63 17.07
N ARG A 36 10.34 1.41 17.62
CA ARG A 36 10.10 0.37 18.65
C ARG A 36 9.43 -0.89 18.12
N THR A 37 9.07 -0.93 16.85
CA THR A 37 8.10 -1.94 16.34
C THR A 37 8.73 -3.05 15.52
N ILE A 38 9.98 -2.88 15.07
CA ILE A 38 10.67 -3.86 14.24
C ILE A 38 11.58 -4.71 15.12
N CYS A 39 11.23 -5.99 15.27
CA CYS A 39 12.03 -6.94 16.03
C CYS A 39 13.30 -7.28 15.25
N GLY A 40 14.46 -6.91 15.81
CA GLY A 40 15.76 -7.40 15.34
C GLY A 40 15.95 -8.88 15.64
N ALA A 41 16.87 -9.54 14.93
CA ALA A 41 17.14 -10.95 15.15
C ALA A 41 17.78 -11.18 16.54
N GLY A 42 17.06 -11.86 17.45
CA GLY A 42 17.53 -12.23 18.80
C GLY A 42 17.50 -13.75 19.05
N GLU A 43 18.21 -14.20 20.07
CA GLU A 43 18.35 -15.62 20.45
C GLU A 43 17.07 -16.14 21.14
N GLY A 44 16.28 -16.95 20.43
CA GLY A 44 15.03 -17.54 20.93
C GLY A 44 13.86 -17.53 19.95
N MET A 45 14.13 -17.36 18.65
CA MET A 45 13.12 -17.16 17.61
C MET A 45 12.75 -18.49 16.93
N GLY A 46 11.44 -18.74 16.79
CA GLY A 46 10.94 -19.78 15.88
C GLY A 46 11.23 -19.41 14.43
N VAL A 47 11.16 -20.37 13.52
CA VAL A 47 11.44 -20.13 12.10
C VAL A 47 10.31 -20.62 11.18
N ILE A 48 10.26 -20.05 9.98
CA ILE A 48 9.43 -20.51 8.88
C ILE A 48 10.36 -20.93 7.74
N ARG A 49 10.27 -22.19 7.31
CA ARG A 49 11.03 -22.68 6.16
C ARG A 49 10.16 -22.63 4.91
N VAL A 50 10.67 -21.99 3.86
CA VAL A 50 9.99 -21.88 2.58
C VAL A 50 10.26 -23.15 1.76
N SER A 51 9.28 -24.05 1.68
CA SER A 51 9.37 -25.20 0.79
C SER A 51 9.08 -24.80 -0.66
N GLU A 52 8.07 -23.94 -0.85
CA GLU A 52 7.69 -23.36 -2.13
C GLU A 52 7.28 -21.90 -1.88
N SER A 53 7.77 -20.97 -2.69
CA SER A 53 7.53 -19.54 -2.49
C SER A 53 6.23 -19.03 -3.09
N GLY A 54 5.52 -19.84 -3.89
CA GLY A 54 4.45 -19.34 -4.75
C GLY A 54 4.97 -18.52 -5.94
N LEU A 55 4.10 -17.73 -6.58
CA LEU A 55 4.45 -16.93 -7.75
C LEU A 55 5.34 -15.74 -7.37
N PHE A 56 4.91 -14.97 -6.36
CA PHE A 56 5.63 -13.79 -5.90
C PHE A 56 5.29 -13.50 -4.44
N THR A 57 6.24 -13.80 -3.55
CA THR A 57 6.07 -13.63 -2.11
C THR A 57 7.20 -12.78 -1.54
N THR A 58 6.84 -11.74 -0.77
CA THR A 58 7.80 -10.78 -0.21
C THR A 58 7.50 -10.50 1.26
N VAL A 59 8.52 -10.12 2.03
CA VAL A 59 8.33 -9.59 3.38
C VAL A 59 7.89 -8.13 3.26
N GLN A 60 6.78 -7.76 3.89
CA GLN A 60 6.23 -6.41 3.87
C GLN A 60 5.82 -5.97 5.27
N ASP A 61 6.18 -4.73 5.64
CA ASP A 61 5.53 -3.98 6.70
C ASP A 61 4.67 -2.85 6.08
N LEU A 62 4.46 -1.74 6.80
CA LEU A 62 3.73 -0.58 6.27
C LEU A 62 4.58 0.35 5.39
N GLY A 63 5.87 0.05 5.20
CA GLY A 63 6.76 0.76 4.30
C GLY A 63 7.74 1.72 4.99
N ARG A 64 8.55 2.39 4.16
CA ARG A 64 9.64 3.33 4.51
C ARG A 64 9.32 4.75 4.07
N GLU A 65 8.41 5.40 4.77
CA GLU A 65 8.07 6.79 4.47
C GLU A 65 9.24 7.76 4.75
N GLY A 66 9.21 8.92 4.08
CA GLY A 66 10.16 10.01 4.33
C GLY A 66 11.42 10.01 3.46
N PHE A 67 11.62 9.03 2.58
CA PHE A 67 12.82 8.92 1.71
C PHE A 67 12.56 9.20 0.22
N ALA A 68 11.35 9.66 -0.14
CA ALA A 68 10.98 9.93 -1.52
C ALA A 68 11.88 10.99 -2.20
N PHE A 69 12.37 11.97 -1.43
CA PHE A 69 13.29 13.00 -1.92
C PHE A 69 14.67 12.44 -2.32
N LEU A 70 15.01 11.22 -1.90
CA LEU A 70 16.21 10.49 -2.30
C LEU A 70 15.95 9.49 -3.44
N GLY A 71 14.75 9.49 -4.02
CA GLY A 71 14.38 8.51 -5.06
C GLY A 71 13.95 7.15 -4.53
N VAL A 72 13.69 7.01 -3.22
CA VAL A 72 13.27 5.73 -2.60
C VAL A 72 11.78 5.78 -2.29
N SER A 73 11.00 4.94 -2.96
CA SER A 73 9.56 4.79 -2.66
C SER A 73 9.35 4.08 -1.32
N ALA A 74 8.16 4.27 -0.73
CA ALA A 74 7.84 3.68 0.57
C ALA A 74 7.75 2.13 0.50
N SER A 75 7.43 1.54 -0.65
CA SER A 75 7.01 0.14 -0.73
C SER A 75 5.88 -0.12 0.28
N GLY A 76 5.95 -1.20 1.07
CA GLY A 76 4.88 -1.54 2.03
C GLY A 76 3.93 -2.59 1.49
N ALA A 77 3.05 -3.09 2.35
CA ALA A 77 1.94 -3.94 1.94
C ALA A 77 1.07 -3.22 0.90
N ALA A 78 0.83 -3.90 -0.21
CA ALA A 78 -0.05 -3.45 -1.29
C ALA A 78 -1.52 -3.27 -0.84
N ASP A 79 -1.95 -4.08 0.13
CA ASP A 79 -3.17 -3.94 0.89
C ASP A 79 -2.79 -3.87 2.38
N ALA A 80 -2.53 -2.64 2.83
CA ALA A 80 -2.13 -2.36 4.20
C ALA A 80 -3.24 -2.69 5.22
N ILE A 81 -4.51 -2.63 4.85
CA ILE A 81 -5.62 -2.93 5.76
C ILE A 81 -5.61 -4.40 6.14
N SER A 82 -5.42 -5.31 5.18
CA SER A 82 -5.29 -6.74 5.45
C SER A 82 -4.11 -7.06 6.35
N LEU A 83 -2.92 -6.49 6.07
CA LEU A 83 -1.75 -6.67 6.93
C LEU A 83 -2.01 -6.22 8.37
N ARG A 84 -2.54 -5.00 8.55
CA ARG A 84 -2.83 -4.43 9.87
C ARG A 84 -3.80 -5.31 10.65
N LEU A 85 -4.90 -5.75 10.02
CA LEU A 85 -5.88 -6.62 10.65
C LEU A 85 -5.30 -7.97 11.05
N GLY A 86 -4.47 -8.58 10.20
CA GLY A 86 -3.77 -9.83 10.51
C GLY A 86 -2.84 -9.69 11.71
N ASN A 87 -2.12 -8.58 11.80
CA ASN A 87 -1.29 -8.27 12.96
C ASN A 87 -2.10 -8.01 14.23
N ARG A 88 -3.21 -7.26 14.14
CA ARG A 88 -4.08 -6.99 15.29
C ARG A 88 -4.66 -8.28 15.88
N LEU A 89 -5.11 -9.23 15.03
CA LEU A 89 -5.57 -10.56 15.48
C LEU A 89 -4.54 -11.25 16.39
N LEU A 90 -3.27 -11.15 16.02
CA LEU A 90 -2.16 -11.80 16.72
C LEU A 90 -1.68 -11.02 17.95
N GLY A 91 -2.22 -9.81 18.20
CA GLY A 91 -1.73 -8.90 19.23
C GLY A 91 -0.36 -8.28 18.89
N ASN A 92 0.04 -8.34 17.63
CA ASN A 92 1.22 -7.62 17.15
C ASN A 92 0.88 -6.13 17.03
N ALA A 93 1.93 -5.30 16.94
CA ALA A 93 1.76 -3.97 16.40
C ALA A 93 1.29 -4.04 14.94
N GLU A 94 0.44 -3.10 14.52
CA GLU A 94 -0.24 -3.14 13.22
C GLU A 94 0.73 -3.22 12.04
N GLY A 95 1.91 -2.60 12.17
CA GLY A 95 2.95 -2.61 11.15
C GLY A 95 4.03 -3.67 11.34
N ALA A 96 3.81 -4.72 12.13
CA ALA A 96 4.74 -5.84 12.17
C ALA A 96 4.84 -6.50 10.78
N ALA A 97 6.02 -6.97 10.39
CA ALA A 97 6.22 -7.52 9.06
C ALA A 97 5.47 -8.86 8.89
N GLY A 98 4.81 -9.00 7.74
CA GLY A 98 4.15 -10.24 7.30
C GLY A 98 4.64 -10.66 5.93
N LEU A 99 4.19 -11.83 5.48
CA LEU A 99 4.43 -12.30 4.10
C LEU A 99 3.26 -11.89 3.21
N GLU A 100 3.54 -11.07 2.20
CA GLU A 100 2.61 -10.74 1.13
C GLU A 100 2.82 -11.73 -0.03
N MET A 101 1.80 -12.53 -0.34
CA MET A 101 1.76 -13.48 -1.46
C MET A 101 0.85 -12.95 -2.57
N THR A 102 1.32 -12.97 -3.82
CA THR A 102 0.56 -12.46 -4.99
C THR A 102 0.13 -13.59 -5.93
N LEU A 103 -1.17 -13.69 -6.21
CA LEU A 103 -1.89 -14.61 -7.11
C LEU A 103 -1.77 -16.12 -6.84
N LEU A 104 -0.60 -16.62 -6.43
CA LEU A 104 -0.35 -18.02 -6.08
C LEU A 104 0.50 -18.06 -4.81
N GLY A 105 -0.04 -18.70 -3.78
CA GLY A 105 0.61 -18.86 -2.48
C GLY A 105 1.71 -19.91 -2.46
N GLY A 106 2.39 -20.01 -1.33
CA GLY A 106 3.49 -20.93 -1.11
C GLY A 106 3.17 -22.11 -0.19
N THR A 107 4.20 -22.90 0.06
CA THR A 107 4.22 -23.95 1.09
C THR A 107 5.26 -23.59 2.15
N PHE A 108 4.82 -23.45 3.39
CA PHE A 108 5.63 -23.00 4.53
C PHE A 108 5.61 -24.06 5.64
N ILE A 109 6.80 -24.47 6.08
CA ILE A 109 6.97 -25.46 7.13
C ILE A 109 7.38 -24.73 8.41
N PHE A 110 6.71 -25.05 9.52
CA PHE A 110 6.98 -24.48 10.83
C PHE A 110 7.67 -25.55 11.69
N PRO A 111 9.00 -25.49 11.89
CA PRO A 111 9.70 -26.48 12.71
C PRO A 111 9.30 -26.41 14.19
N GLU A 112 8.98 -25.22 14.68
CA GLU A 112 8.48 -24.97 16.03
C GLU A 112 6.98 -24.63 16.05
N ALA A 113 6.39 -24.58 17.24
CA ALA A 113 5.02 -24.13 17.41
C ALA A 113 4.91 -22.63 17.11
N ALA A 114 3.82 -22.22 16.48
CA ALA A 114 3.54 -20.82 16.14
C ALA A 114 2.04 -20.51 16.20
N THR A 115 1.70 -19.23 16.14
CA THR A 115 0.32 -18.78 15.90
C THR A 115 0.34 -17.84 14.70
N GLY A 116 -0.53 -18.10 13.73
CA GLY A 116 -0.64 -17.33 12.50
C GLY A 116 -2.05 -16.78 12.29
N ALA A 117 -2.17 -15.85 11.34
CA ALA A 117 -3.43 -15.38 10.81
C ALA A 117 -3.28 -15.16 9.29
N LEU A 118 -4.30 -15.53 8.53
CA LEU A 118 -4.39 -15.28 7.10
C LEU A 118 -5.43 -14.18 6.83
N THR A 119 -5.07 -13.22 5.97
CA THR A 119 -5.93 -12.08 5.63
C THR A 119 -5.80 -11.71 4.16
N GLY A 120 -6.66 -10.81 3.68
CA GLY A 120 -6.76 -10.44 2.27
C GLY A 120 -7.58 -11.44 1.48
N SER A 121 -7.06 -11.88 0.34
CA SER A 121 -7.76 -12.83 -0.52
C SER A 121 -7.57 -14.28 -0.06
N ASP A 122 -8.61 -15.11 -0.27
CA ASP A 122 -8.60 -16.53 0.05
C ASP A 122 -7.78 -17.29 -0.98
N PHE A 123 -6.78 -18.02 -0.52
CA PHE A 123 -5.88 -18.85 -1.33
C PHE A 123 -6.12 -20.36 -1.07
N GLY A 124 -7.25 -20.72 -0.45
CA GLY A 124 -7.60 -22.11 -0.14
C GLY A 124 -6.61 -22.75 0.81
N ALA A 125 -6.22 -22.03 1.86
CA ALA A 125 -5.13 -22.45 2.74
C ALA A 125 -5.47 -23.72 3.53
N THR A 126 -4.48 -24.59 3.70
CA THR A 126 -4.58 -25.78 4.53
C THR A 126 -3.35 -25.95 5.42
N LEU A 127 -3.55 -26.43 6.65
CA LEU A 127 -2.50 -26.84 7.56
C LEU A 127 -2.56 -28.37 7.69
N ASP A 128 -1.56 -29.06 7.12
CA ASP A 128 -1.54 -30.53 6.97
C ASP A 128 -2.83 -31.13 6.39
N GLY A 129 -3.50 -30.40 5.50
CA GLY A 129 -4.74 -30.82 4.83
C GLY A 129 -6.03 -30.36 5.50
N GLU A 130 -5.97 -29.80 6.72
CA GLU A 130 -7.12 -29.17 7.36
C GLU A 130 -7.26 -27.71 6.90
N ARG A 131 -8.47 -27.26 6.60
CA ARG A 131 -8.73 -25.89 6.12
C ARG A 131 -8.34 -24.86 7.18
N VAL A 132 -7.66 -23.80 6.75
CA VAL A 132 -7.40 -22.61 7.57
C VAL A 132 -8.26 -21.48 7.04
N ASP A 133 -9.13 -20.95 7.88
CA ASP A 133 -10.01 -19.84 7.50
C ASP A 133 -9.27 -18.49 7.56
N LEU A 134 -9.73 -17.55 6.73
CA LEU A 134 -9.28 -16.16 6.79
C LEU A 134 -9.83 -15.46 8.02
N TRP A 135 -9.18 -14.36 8.40
CA TRP A 135 -9.66 -13.42 9.41
C TRP A 135 -9.83 -14.02 10.81
N THR A 136 -9.18 -15.17 11.04
CA THR A 136 -9.09 -15.85 12.33
C THR A 136 -7.64 -16.27 12.60
N THR A 137 -7.28 -16.37 13.87
CA THR A 137 -6.00 -16.95 14.29
C THR A 137 -6.04 -18.47 14.21
N PHE A 138 -4.93 -19.08 13.83
CA PHE A 138 -4.76 -20.54 13.88
C PHE A 138 -3.46 -20.91 14.60
N ALA A 139 -3.50 -22.00 15.35
CA ALA A 139 -2.33 -22.55 16.02
C ALA A 139 -1.60 -23.53 15.09
N VAL A 140 -0.27 -23.48 15.12
CA VAL A 140 0.60 -24.38 14.37
C VAL A 140 1.41 -25.21 15.36
N LYS A 141 1.34 -26.53 15.23
CA LYS A 141 2.17 -27.47 15.99
C LYS A 141 3.55 -27.62 15.33
N PRO A 142 4.59 -27.99 16.10
CA PRO A 142 5.92 -28.25 15.54
C PRO A 142 5.87 -29.26 14.39
N GLY A 143 6.50 -28.92 13.27
CA GLY A 143 6.61 -29.73 12.06
C GLY A 143 5.45 -29.61 11.07
N GLN A 144 4.37 -28.88 11.40
CA GLN A 144 3.23 -28.75 10.49
C GLN A 144 3.55 -27.89 9.27
N THR A 145 2.81 -28.14 8.18
CA THR A 145 2.99 -27.49 6.89
C THR A 145 1.74 -26.72 6.48
N LEU A 146 1.88 -25.41 6.33
CA LEU A 146 0.87 -24.54 5.75
C LEU A 146 1.03 -24.50 4.23
N ARG A 147 -0.04 -24.79 3.48
CA ARG A 147 -0.09 -24.76 2.02
C ARG A 147 -1.14 -23.77 1.56
N LEU A 148 -0.76 -22.89 0.64
CA LEU A 148 -1.66 -21.95 -0.01
C LEU A 148 -1.61 -22.18 -1.52
N GLY A 149 -2.78 -22.20 -2.15
CA GLY A 149 -2.96 -22.40 -3.58
C GLY A 149 -3.11 -21.08 -4.35
N PRO A 150 -3.75 -21.12 -5.54
CA PRO A 150 -4.09 -19.92 -6.28
C PRO A 150 -5.18 -19.12 -5.56
N THR A 151 -5.19 -17.81 -5.80
CA THR A 151 -6.20 -16.90 -5.27
C THR A 151 -7.62 -17.17 -5.79
N CYS A 152 -8.61 -17.00 -4.92
CA CYS A 152 -10.03 -17.17 -5.22
C CYS A 152 -10.79 -15.85 -5.45
N SER A 153 -10.38 -14.74 -4.82
CA SER A 153 -11.23 -13.54 -4.70
C SER A 153 -10.55 -12.20 -5.01
N GLY A 154 -9.22 -12.13 -4.98
CA GLY A 154 -8.44 -10.89 -5.09
C GLY A 154 -7.03 -11.19 -5.60
N ALA A 155 -6.06 -10.32 -5.31
CA ALA A 155 -4.70 -10.52 -5.79
C ALA A 155 -3.73 -10.98 -4.72
N ARG A 156 -3.98 -10.63 -3.44
CA ARG A 156 -2.96 -10.74 -2.40
C ARG A 156 -3.51 -11.34 -1.11
N CYS A 157 -2.74 -12.28 -0.56
CA CYS A 157 -2.95 -12.88 0.76
C CYS A 157 -1.77 -12.51 1.66
N TYR A 158 -2.06 -12.27 2.94
CA TYR A 158 -1.05 -11.97 3.95
C TYR A 158 -1.00 -13.09 4.99
N LEU A 159 0.19 -13.65 5.19
CA LEU A 159 0.50 -14.49 6.36
C LEU A 159 1.18 -13.63 7.42
N CYS A 160 0.44 -13.38 8.51
CA CYS A 160 0.97 -12.78 9.72
C CYS A 160 1.28 -13.88 10.72
N VAL A 161 2.33 -13.71 11.52
CA VAL A 161 2.68 -14.62 12.63
C VAL A 161 2.90 -13.82 13.89
N ARG A 162 2.53 -14.38 15.04
CA ARG A 162 2.71 -13.70 16.34
C ARG A 162 4.20 -13.41 16.55
N GLY A 163 4.54 -12.17 16.89
CA GLY A 163 5.92 -11.67 16.94
C GLY A 163 6.43 -11.05 15.63
N GLY A 164 5.72 -11.24 14.51
CA GLY A 164 6.09 -10.73 13.19
C GLY A 164 7.25 -11.48 12.54
N ILE A 165 7.48 -11.23 11.25
CA ILE A 165 8.66 -11.74 10.56
C ILE A 165 9.87 -10.86 10.92
N ALA A 166 10.90 -11.46 11.49
CA ALA A 166 12.11 -10.76 11.90
C ALA A 166 13.11 -10.68 10.73
N VAL A 167 13.34 -9.46 10.25
CA VAL A 167 14.35 -9.11 9.25
C VAL A 167 15.04 -7.82 9.67
N GLU A 168 16.26 -7.62 9.19
CA GLU A 168 17.00 -6.37 9.45
C GLU A 168 16.28 -5.19 8.77
N PRO A 169 15.88 -4.14 9.50
CA PRO A 169 15.24 -2.98 8.91
C PRO A 169 16.21 -2.20 8.01
N PHE A 170 15.72 -1.81 6.84
CA PHE A 170 16.42 -0.89 5.95
C PHE A 170 15.65 0.44 5.87
N LEU A 171 16.33 1.53 6.23
CA LEU A 171 15.73 2.86 6.38
C LEU A 171 14.48 2.85 7.29
N GLY A 172 14.56 2.08 8.38
CA GLY A 172 13.49 2.00 9.39
C GLY A 172 12.28 1.15 8.99
N SER A 173 12.40 0.29 7.99
CA SER A 173 11.31 -0.58 7.51
C SER A 173 11.81 -1.97 7.12
N ALA A 174 11.00 -2.98 7.39
CA ALA A 174 11.16 -4.37 7.00
C ALA A 174 10.64 -4.66 5.57
N SER A 175 10.03 -3.70 4.87
CA SER A 175 9.47 -3.96 3.55
C SER A 175 10.50 -4.30 2.47
N THR A 176 10.16 -5.21 1.58
CA THR A 176 11.00 -5.47 0.40
C THR A 176 10.70 -4.41 -0.66
N HIS A 177 11.71 -3.66 -1.10
CA HIS A 177 11.64 -2.76 -2.26
C HIS A 177 12.33 -3.43 -3.45
N ILE A 178 11.53 -4.02 -4.33
CA ILE A 178 11.97 -5.04 -5.29
C ILE A 178 12.86 -4.44 -6.37
N LEU A 179 12.46 -3.28 -6.90
CA LEU A 179 13.19 -2.62 -7.99
C LEU A 179 14.65 -2.32 -7.64
N SER A 180 14.91 -1.98 -6.38
CA SER A 180 16.24 -1.56 -5.91
C SER A 180 16.96 -2.64 -5.10
N GLY A 181 16.32 -3.79 -4.82
CA GLY A 181 16.92 -4.85 -4.04
C GLY A 181 17.13 -4.50 -2.56
N LEU A 182 16.20 -3.77 -1.92
CA LEU A 182 16.39 -3.22 -0.57
C LEU A 182 15.38 -3.78 0.44
N GLY A 183 15.82 -3.96 1.69
CA GLY A 183 14.96 -4.39 2.81
C GLY A 183 14.39 -5.80 2.68
N GLY A 184 13.47 -6.17 3.57
CA GLY A 184 12.85 -7.49 3.56
C GLY A 184 13.86 -8.63 3.75
N PHE A 185 13.59 -9.75 3.09
CA PHE A 185 14.51 -10.88 3.07
C PHE A 185 15.48 -10.75 1.89
N GLU A 186 16.71 -10.29 2.19
CA GLU A 186 17.78 -10.11 1.19
C GLU A 186 17.41 -9.20 0.00
N GLY A 187 16.46 -8.28 0.17
CA GLY A 187 16.06 -7.35 -0.91
C GLY A 187 15.26 -8.00 -2.04
N ARG A 188 14.74 -9.23 -1.87
CA ARG A 188 14.15 -10.00 -2.96
C ARG A 188 12.87 -10.74 -2.56
N ALA A 189 12.16 -11.24 -3.56
CA ALA A 189 11.14 -12.25 -3.33
C ALA A 189 11.75 -13.54 -2.75
N LEU A 190 10.94 -14.24 -1.95
CA LEU A 190 11.32 -15.50 -1.32
C LEU A 190 11.54 -16.59 -2.37
N ARG A 191 12.36 -17.56 -2.02
CA ARG A 191 12.72 -18.72 -2.82
C ARG A 191 12.65 -19.98 -1.97
N LYS A 192 12.55 -21.13 -2.64
CA LYS A 192 12.66 -22.43 -1.98
C LYS A 192 13.98 -22.52 -1.22
N GLY A 193 13.89 -22.96 0.04
CA GLY A 193 15.02 -23.14 0.94
C GLY A 193 15.29 -21.93 1.85
N ASP A 194 14.65 -20.79 1.61
CA ASP A 194 14.75 -19.64 2.51
C ASP A 194 14.22 -20.00 3.91
N VAL A 195 14.85 -19.43 4.94
CA VAL A 195 14.47 -19.60 6.34
C VAL A 195 14.24 -18.21 6.94
N LEU A 196 13.02 -17.95 7.34
CA LEU A 196 12.59 -16.69 7.93
C LEU A 196 12.51 -16.83 9.44
N ASN A 197 13.02 -15.85 10.16
CA ASN A 197 12.89 -15.81 11.61
C ASN A 197 11.55 -15.18 12.02
N ILE A 198 11.01 -15.64 13.14
CA ILE A 198 9.82 -15.07 13.79
C ILE A 198 10.27 -14.29 15.03
N GLY A 199 9.87 -13.02 15.13
CA GLY A 199 10.20 -12.16 16.27
C GLY A 199 9.70 -12.70 17.60
N ALA A 200 10.27 -12.20 18.70
CA ALA A 200 9.83 -12.57 20.04
C ALA A 200 8.40 -12.06 20.31
N ALA A 201 7.59 -12.88 20.97
CA ALA A 201 6.24 -12.52 21.40
C ALA A 201 6.02 -12.84 22.88
N ASN A 202 5.28 -11.98 23.58
CA ASN A 202 4.89 -12.21 24.97
C ASN A 202 3.48 -12.81 25.04
N GLY A 203 3.30 -13.91 25.78
CA GLY A 203 2.00 -14.57 26.00
C GLY A 203 1.49 -15.41 24.82
N LEU A 204 0.41 -16.17 25.06
CA LEU A 204 -0.32 -16.92 24.02
C LEU A 204 -1.38 -16.01 23.38
N ALA A 205 -1.57 -16.10 22.06
CA ALA A 205 -2.80 -15.57 21.46
C ALA A 205 -3.89 -16.63 21.68
N GLY A 206 -5.01 -16.25 22.29
CA GLY A 206 -6.22 -17.06 22.24
C GLY A 206 -6.73 -17.19 20.81
N GLU A 207 -7.73 -18.04 20.63
CA GLU A 207 -8.50 -18.06 19.38
C GLU A 207 -9.18 -16.70 19.22
N ARG A 208 -8.94 -16.02 18.10
CA ARG A 208 -9.44 -14.68 17.84
C ARG A 208 -9.95 -14.60 16.41
N SER A 209 -11.08 -13.93 16.23
CA SER A 209 -11.70 -13.73 14.92
C SER A 209 -12.11 -12.28 14.72
N LEU A 210 -12.02 -11.78 13.50
CA LEU A 210 -12.50 -10.44 13.19
C LEU A 210 -14.03 -10.36 13.28
N SER A 211 -14.51 -9.18 13.67
CA SER A 211 -15.93 -8.87 13.60
C SER A 211 -16.41 -8.72 12.16
N ALA A 212 -17.70 -9.01 11.91
CA ALA A 212 -18.28 -8.86 10.58
C ALA A 212 -18.13 -7.42 10.03
N ARG A 213 -18.13 -6.42 10.91
CA ARG A 213 -17.88 -5.02 10.55
C ARG A 213 -16.44 -4.81 10.07
N ALA A 214 -15.46 -5.43 10.74
CA ALA A 214 -14.06 -5.40 10.35
C ALA A 214 -13.82 -6.05 8.98
N VAL A 215 -14.41 -7.24 8.77
CA VAL A 215 -14.32 -7.97 7.49
C VAL A 215 -14.93 -7.14 6.37
N LYS A 216 -16.11 -6.53 6.60
CA LYS A 216 -16.76 -5.67 5.61
C LYS A 216 -15.94 -4.42 5.25
N MET A 217 -15.23 -3.83 6.21
CA MET A 217 -14.33 -2.70 5.94
C MET A 217 -13.17 -3.11 5.01
N ALA A 218 -12.66 -4.33 5.17
CA ALA A 218 -11.57 -4.86 4.37
C ALA A 218 -12.00 -5.32 2.96
N GLU A 219 -13.30 -5.37 2.66
CA GLU A 219 -13.78 -5.77 1.35
C GLU A 219 -13.26 -4.81 0.25
N PRO A 220 -12.64 -5.33 -0.82
CA PRO A 220 -12.12 -4.48 -1.89
C PRO A 220 -13.26 -3.93 -2.75
N ARG A 221 -13.08 -2.69 -3.21
CA ARG A 221 -14.01 -1.99 -4.11
C ARG A 221 -13.58 -2.15 -5.56
N ARG A 222 -14.58 -2.22 -6.45
CA ARG A 222 -14.39 -2.10 -7.92
C ARG A 222 -14.67 -0.70 -8.45
N VAL A 223 -15.41 0.10 -7.68
CA VAL A 223 -15.60 1.54 -7.92
C VAL A 223 -14.68 2.27 -6.96
N LEU A 224 -13.60 2.81 -7.50
CA LEU A 224 -12.52 3.46 -6.77
C LEU A 224 -12.82 4.95 -6.63
N ARG A 225 -12.88 5.45 -5.39
CA ARG A 225 -13.16 6.86 -5.13
C ARG A 225 -11.89 7.69 -5.25
N VAL A 226 -11.97 8.78 -5.99
CA VAL A 226 -10.83 9.64 -6.30
C VAL A 226 -11.16 11.11 -6.04
N THR A 227 -10.13 11.88 -5.72
CA THR A 227 -10.16 13.34 -5.72
C THR A 227 -9.57 13.87 -7.04
N PRO A 228 -9.88 15.10 -7.47
CA PRO A 228 -9.23 15.71 -8.63
C PRO A 228 -7.71 15.75 -8.45
N GLY A 229 -6.98 15.40 -9.50
CA GLY A 229 -5.52 15.46 -9.52
C GLY A 229 -5.03 16.89 -9.67
N PRO A 230 -3.74 17.16 -9.39
CA PRO A 230 -3.17 18.50 -9.48
C PRO A 230 -3.18 19.10 -10.90
N GLN A 231 -3.32 18.26 -11.93
CA GLN A 231 -3.47 18.70 -13.32
C GLN A 231 -4.83 18.28 -13.87
N SER A 232 -5.89 18.22 -13.07
CA SER A 232 -7.22 17.87 -13.60
C SER A 232 -7.74 18.91 -14.61
N ASP A 233 -7.35 20.17 -14.45
CA ASP A 233 -7.61 21.28 -15.38
C ASP A 233 -6.79 21.21 -16.66
N TRP A 234 -5.85 20.25 -16.74
CA TRP A 234 -5.06 19.94 -17.92
C TRP A 234 -5.74 18.87 -18.81
N PHE A 235 -7.03 18.65 -18.68
CA PHE A 235 -7.72 17.72 -19.55
C PHE A 235 -8.87 18.44 -20.23
N ASP A 236 -9.20 17.99 -21.45
CA ASP A 236 -10.31 18.53 -22.22
C ASP A 236 -11.62 18.44 -21.40
N GLU A 237 -12.57 19.32 -21.65
CA GLU A 237 -13.91 19.28 -21.05
C GLU A 237 -14.59 17.91 -21.26
N ALA A 238 -14.28 17.22 -22.36
CA ALA A 238 -14.77 15.87 -22.64
C ALA A 238 -14.09 14.76 -21.80
N SER A 239 -12.93 15.02 -21.20
CA SER A 239 -12.10 14.03 -20.53
C SER A 239 -12.64 13.60 -19.18
N GLU A 240 -13.14 14.54 -18.36
CA GLU A 240 -13.73 14.18 -17.07
C GLU A 240 -14.96 13.25 -17.23
N PRO A 241 -15.98 13.59 -18.04
CA PRO A 241 -17.11 12.69 -18.27
C PRO A 241 -16.69 11.32 -18.81
N LEU A 242 -15.69 11.27 -19.69
CA LEU A 242 -15.17 10.02 -20.24
C LEU A 242 -14.48 9.18 -19.16
N PHE A 243 -13.63 9.79 -18.35
CA PHE A 243 -12.88 9.12 -17.28
C PHE A 243 -13.79 8.52 -16.21
N TYR A 244 -14.77 9.29 -15.72
CA TYR A 244 -15.70 8.81 -14.69
C TYR A 244 -16.80 7.89 -15.26
N GLY A 245 -17.14 8.04 -16.55
CA GLY A 245 -18.18 7.25 -17.21
C GLY A 245 -17.70 5.90 -17.76
N SER A 246 -16.40 5.69 -17.92
CA SER A 246 -15.83 4.49 -18.54
C SER A 246 -15.48 3.39 -17.55
N THR A 247 -15.60 2.15 -17.99
CA THR A 247 -14.99 0.99 -17.33
C THR A 247 -13.58 0.79 -17.85
N TYR A 248 -12.66 0.55 -16.93
CA TYR A 248 -11.26 0.26 -17.23
C TYR A 248 -10.91 -1.15 -16.78
N ARG A 249 -10.12 -1.84 -17.60
CA ARG A 249 -9.59 -3.17 -17.30
C ARG A 249 -8.13 -3.04 -16.87
N VAL A 250 -7.75 -3.70 -15.79
CA VAL A 250 -6.34 -3.77 -15.36
C VAL A 250 -5.53 -4.58 -16.37
N ALA A 251 -4.45 -4.00 -16.90
CA ALA A 251 -3.58 -4.65 -17.87
C ALA A 251 -2.78 -5.82 -17.26
N GLU A 252 -2.23 -6.69 -18.11
CA GLU A 252 -1.46 -7.86 -17.67
C GLU A 252 -0.09 -7.51 -17.08
N ASP A 253 0.48 -6.37 -17.45
CA ASP A 253 1.78 -5.91 -16.95
C ASP A 253 1.68 -5.12 -15.63
N ALA A 254 0.49 -5.08 -15.01
CA ALA A 254 0.26 -4.46 -13.71
C ALA A 254 1.15 -5.08 -12.61
N ASN A 255 1.81 -4.24 -11.83
CA ASN A 255 2.76 -4.67 -10.82
C ASN A 255 2.78 -3.71 -9.61
N ARG A 256 3.74 -3.87 -8.69
CA ARG A 256 3.86 -3.06 -7.47
C ARG A 256 4.21 -1.58 -7.74
N MET A 257 4.75 -1.23 -8.91
CA MET A 257 5.04 0.16 -9.28
C MET A 257 3.79 0.92 -9.73
N GLY A 258 2.91 0.24 -10.48
CA GLY A 258 1.70 0.84 -11.00
C GLY A 258 0.82 -0.15 -11.74
N LEU A 259 -0.45 0.22 -11.87
CA LEU A 259 -1.46 -0.53 -12.60
C LEU A 259 -1.82 0.24 -13.86
N ARG A 260 -1.38 -0.25 -15.02
CA ARG A 260 -1.83 0.26 -16.31
C ARG A 260 -3.26 -0.19 -16.56
N LEU A 261 -4.06 0.69 -17.16
CA LEU A 261 -5.44 0.45 -17.46
C LEU A 261 -5.69 0.45 -18.97
N GLU A 262 -6.51 -0.48 -19.42
CA GLU A 262 -7.03 -0.57 -20.78
C GLU A 262 -8.49 -0.12 -20.78
N GLY A 263 -8.87 0.76 -21.71
CA GLY A 263 -10.23 1.29 -21.75
C GLY A 263 -10.34 2.51 -22.65
N ALA A 264 -11.15 3.48 -22.24
CA ALA A 264 -11.27 4.74 -22.96
C ALA A 264 -9.98 5.56 -22.85
N ALA A 265 -9.40 5.91 -24.00
CA ALA A 265 -8.27 6.82 -24.09
C ALA A 265 -8.73 8.23 -23.69
N ILE A 266 -8.11 8.80 -22.66
CA ILE A 266 -8.42 10.13 -22.18
C ILE A 266 -7.71 11.17 -23.05
N PRO A 267 -8.46 12.06 -23.74
CA PRO A 267 -7.83 13.11 -24.52
C PRO A 267 -7.15 14.12 -23.59
N MET A 268 -5.96 14.56 -23.98
CA MET A 268 -5.29 15.70 -23.38
C MET A 268 -5.55 16.94 -24.23
N LEU A 269 -5.51 18.12 -23.60
CA LEU A 269 -5.49 19.37 -24.34
C LEU A 269 -4.22 19.42 -25.21
N PRO A 270 -4.29 20.03 -26.41
CA PRO A 270 -3.10 20.34 -27.20
C PRO A 270 -2.06 21.13 -26.41
N ASP A 271 -0.78 20.85 -26.65
CA ASP A 271 0.35 21.47 -25.94
C ASP A 271 0.39 23.01 -26.00
N ASP A 272 -0.28 23.62 -26.98
CA ASP A 272 -0.39 25.07 -27.17
C ASP A 272 -1.60 25.71 -26.48
N THR A 273 -2.43 24.92 -25.79
CA THR A 273 -3.69 25.37 -25.16
C THR A 273 -3.72 25.28 -23.63
N TRP A 274 -2.60 24.88 -23.01
CA TRP A 274 -2.45 24.89 -21.55
C TRP A 274 -2.60 26.31 -20.97
N PRO A 275 -3.26 26.49 -19.81
CA PRO A 275 -3.42 27.81 -19.21
C PRO A 275 -2.05 28.48 -18.95
N GLU A 276 -1.83 29.73 -19.35
CA GLU A 276 -0.53 30.42 -19.16
C GLU A 276 -0.12 30.55 -17.68
N GLU A 277 -1.09 30.54 -16.76
CA GLU A 277 -0.88 30.70 -15.31
C GLU A 277 -0.62 29.38 -14.56
N THR A 278 -1.07 28.24 -15.09
CA THR A 278 -0.95 26.90 -14.45
C THR A 278 -0.27 25.85 -15.31
N GLY A 279 0.07 26.19 -16.56
CA GLY A 279 0.70 25.29 -17.52
C GLY A 279 2.18 25.06 -17.23
N PRO A 280 2.77 23.97 -17.77
CA PRO A 280 4.18 23.70 -17.60
C PRO A 280 4.99 24.89 -18.14
N THR A 281 5.85 25.46 -17.30
CA THR A 281 6.80 26.50 -17.69
C THR A 281 7.47 26.05 -18.98
N ARG A 282 7.27 26.80 -20.07
CA ARG A 282 7.73 26.48 -21.45
C ARG A 282 9.08 25.77 -21.46
N GLY A 283 9.02 24.44 -21.49
CA GLY A 283 10.05 23.57 -22.00
C GLY A 283 9.46 22.88 -23.21
N THR A 284 10.15 22.92 -24.33
CA THR A 284 9.80 22.15 -25.53
C THR A 284 9.86 20.65 -25.21
N GLY A 285 8.79 20.03 -24.68
CA GLY A 285 8.78 18.58 -24.43
C GLY A 285 8.02 18.05 -23.21
N GLY A 286 6.84 18.59 -22.88
CA GLY A 286 5.93 17.99 -21.88
C GLY A 286 6.06 18.54 -20.45
N MET A 287 5.38 17.89 -19.51
CA MET A 287 5.32 18.31 -18.11
C MET A 287 6.70 18.23 -17.42
N ILE A 288 7.09 19.30 -16.72
CA ILE A 288 8.27 19.25 -15.84
C ILE A 288 8.07 18.19 -14.77
N SER A 289 9.07 17.34 -14.57
CA SER A 289 8.99 16.28 -13.56
C SER A 289 8.78 16.87 -12.17
N GLU A 290 7.73 16.39 -11.49
CA GLU A 290 7.39 16.77 -10.13
C GLU A 290 7.30 15.54 -9.23
N GLY A 291 7.26 15.75 -7.91
CA GLY A 291 6.99 14.68 -6.95
C GLY A 291 5.60 14.08 -7.18
N VAL A 292 5.49 12.76 -7.11
CA VAL A 292 4.21 12.07 -7.31
C VAL A 292 3.70 11.43 -6.02
N THR A 293 2.38 11.39 -5.88
CA THR A 293 1.68 10.85 -4.73
C THR A 293 1.19 9.44 -5.00
N LEU A 294 1.15 8.64 -3.93
CA LEU A 294 0.62 7.29 -3.99
C LEU A 294 -0.85 7.32 -4.45
N GLY A 295 -1.20 6.46 -5.41
CA GLY A 295 -2.55 6.42 -5.98
C GLY A 295 -2.84 7.51 -7.00
N ALA A 296 -1.86 8.32 -7.40
CA ALA A 296 -2.03 9.26 -8.49
C ALA A 296 -2.37 8.52 -9.79
N VAL A 297 -3.36 9.04 -10.54
CA VAL A 297 -3.79 8.50 -11.82
C VAL A 297 -3.15 9.33 -12.92
N GLN A 298 -2.02 8.85 -13.43
CA GLN A 298 -1.30 9.47 -14.53
C GLN A 298 -1.95 9.15 -15.87
N VAL A 299 -1.94 10.12 -16.78
CA VAL A 299 -2.37 9.93 -18.17
C VAL A 299 -1.22 10.33 -19.09
N PRO A 300 -0.48 9.36 -19.67
CA PRO A 300 0.53 9.63 -20.70
C PRO A 300 -0.12 10.09 -22.01
N GLU A 301 0.69 10.50 -22.99
CA GLU A 301 0.23 10.97 -24.32
C GLU A 301 -0.71 9.98 -25.04
N GLY A 302 -0.56 8.68 -24.80
CA GLY A 302 -1.45 7.65 -25.36
C GLY A 302 -2.86 7.61 -24.74
N GLY A 303 -3.15 8.44 -23.74
CA GLY A 303 -4.45 8.58 -23.09
C GLY A 303 -4.83 7.45 -22.13
N MET A 304 -4.03 6.38 -22.03
CA MET A 304 -4.32 5.22 -21.18
C MET A 304 -3.91 5.49 -19.73
N PRO A 305 -4.85 5.48 -18.76
CA PRO A 305 -4.51 5.81 -17.38
C PRO A 305 -3.59 4.79 -16.71
N ILE A 306 -2.74 5.26 -15.80
CA ILE A 306 -1.87 4.45 -14.96
C ILE A 306 -2.06 4.88 -13.52
N ILE A 307 -2.50 3.96 -12.65
CA ILE A 307 -2.58 4.22 -11.20
C ILE A 307 -1.21 3.92 -10.60
N LEU A 308 -0.56 4.92 -10.01
CA LEU A 308 0.70 4.71 -9.31
C LEU A 308 0.51 3.96 -8.00
N PHE A 309 1.43 3.05 -7.70
CA PHE A 309 1.26 2.08 -6.63
C PHE A 309 2.43 2.08 -5.64
N VAL A 310 2.48 1.10 -4.73
CA VAL A 310 3.35 1.12 -3.53
C VAL A 310 4.84 1.27 -3.81
N GLU A 311 5.32 0.84 -4.99
CA GLU A 311 6.70 1.00 -5.45
C GLU A 311 6.83 1.98 -6.62
N GLN A 312 5.92 2.96 -6.71
CA GLN A 312 5.95 4.02 -7.73
C GLN A 312 7.29 4.76 -7.79
N GLN A 313 7.58 5.34 -8.96
CA GLN A 313 8.62 6.36 -9.09
C GLN A 313 8.33 7.51 -8.11
N THR A 314 9.34 8.16 -7.56
CA THR A 314 9.14 9.29 -6.62
C THR A 314 8.86 10.60 -7.34
N THR A 315 9.26 10.70 -8.61
CA THR A 315 8.99 11.83 -9.50
C THR A 315 8.46 11.34 -10.85
N GLY A 316 7.63 12.13 -11.50
CA GLY A 316 7.08 11.81 -12.82
C GLY A 316 6.71 13.04 -13.64
N GLY A 317 6.79 12.91 -14.95
CA GLY A 317 6.48 13.95 -15.94
C GLY A 317 5.18 13.70 -16.71
N TYR A 318 4.24 12.97 -16.12
CA TYR A 318 2.90 12.79 -16.71
C TYR A 318 1.85 13.56 -15.91
N PRO A 319 0.87 14.20 -16.58
CA PRO A 319 -0.22 14.88 -15.92
C PRO A 319 -1.09 13.87 -15.17
N LYS A 320 -1.63 14.30 -14.03
CA LYS A 320 -2.44 13.46 -13.14
C LYS A 320 -3.86 14.00 -13.11
N ILE A 321 -4.80 13.22 -13.66
CA ILE A 321 -6.22 13.60 -13.75
C ILE A 321 -6.94 13.46 -12.41
N ALA A 322 -6.50 12.50 -11.58
CA ALA A 322 -7.14 12.15 -10.32
C ALA A 322 -6.12 11.58 -9.32
N ASN A 323 -6.49 11.52 -8.04
CA ASN A 323 -5.76 10.77 -7.01
C ASN A 323 -6.72 9.87 -6.22
N LEU A 324 -6.39 8.58 -6.11
CA LEU A 324 -7.11 7.63 -5.27
C LEU A 324 -7.11 8.09 -3.81
N ILE A 325 -8.26 7.99 -3.14
CA ILE A 325 -8.32 8.32 -1.71
C ILE A 325 -7.64 7.22 -0.89
N SER A 326 -6.99 7.59 0.21
CA SER A 326 -6.29 6.62 1.08
C SER A 326 -7.22 5.51 1.59
N ALA A 327 -8.48 5.84 1.89
CA ALA A 327 -9.47 4.87 2.40
C ALA A 327 -9.82 3.73 1.42
N ASP A 328 -9.58 3.93 0.11
CA ASP A 328 -9.83 2.92 -0.93
C ASP A 328 -8.55 2.23 -1.40
N PHE A 329 -7.39 2.65 -0.90
CA PHE A 329 -6.10 2.21 -1.44
C PHE A 329 -5.88 0.70 -1.30
N HIS A 330 -6.40 0.07 -0.24
CA HIS A 330 -6.34 -1.39 -0.07
C HIS A 330 -7.02 -2.16 -1.21
N SER A 331 -8.04 -1.56 -1.82
CA SER A 331 -8.76 -2.17 -2.95
C SER A 331 -7.85 -2.32 -4.16
N LEU A 332 -6.92 -1.37 -4.36
CA LEU A 332 -5.92 -1.42 -5.43
C LEU A 332 -4.98 -2.63 -5.25
N GLY A 333 -4.62 -2.94 -4.01
CA GLY A 333 -3.84 -4.13 -3.65
C GLY A 333 -4.52 -5.47 -3.93
N GLN A 334 -5.83 -5.48 -4.16
CA GLN A 334 -6.58 -6.70 -4.48
C GLN A 334 -6.97 -6.84 -5.95
N LEU A 335 -6.65 -5.85 -6.79
CA LEU A 335 -6.92 -5.95 -8.23
C LEU A 335 -5.96 -6.96 -8.90
N ARG A 336 -6.54 -7.86 -9.68
CA ARG A 336 -5.82 -8.80 -10.55
C ARG A 336 -5.75 -8.25 -11.98
N PRO A 337 -4.82 -8.77 -12.80
CA PRO A 337 -4.91 -8.64 -14.24
C PRO A 337 -6.32 -8.97 -14.74
N ARG A 338 -6.82 -8.15 -15.65
CA ARG A 338 -8.15 -8.23 -16.28
C ARG A 338 -9.35 -7.94 -15.38
N ASP A 339 -9.16 -7.63 -14.10
CA ASP A 339 -10.26 -7.12 -13.28
C ASP A 339 -10.72 -5.75 -13.84
N GLU A 340 -12.02 -5.50 -13.76
CA GLU A 340 -12.62 -4.24 -14.20
C GLU A 340 -12.85 -3.29 -13.02
N ILE A 341 -12.58 -2.02 -13.25
CA ILE A 341 -12.79 -0.93 -12.30
C ILE A 341 -13.47 0.27 -12.95
N ARG A 342 -14.05 1.13 -12.11
CA ARG A 342 -14.54 2.46 -12.48
C ARG A 342 -14.07 3.48 -11.44
N PHE A 343 -14.08 4.75 -11.82
CA PHE A 343 -13.73 5.85 -10.93
C PHE A 343 -14.98 6.62 -10.48
N GLU A 344 -14.98 7.06 -9.24
CA GLU A 344 -16.01 7.91 -8.66
C GLU A 344 -15.36 9.15 -8.05
N ARG A 345 -15.74 10.35 -8.52
CA ARG A 345 -15.25 11.60 -7.96
C ARG A 345 -15.88 11.84 -6.59
N VAL A 346 -15.06 12.15 -5.60
CA VAL A 346 -15.50 12.59 -4.26
C VAL A 346 -14.86 13.91 -3.87
N ALA A 347 -15.51 14.64 -2.96
CA ALA A 347 -14.95 15.84 -2.36
C ALA A 347 -13.84 15.49 -1.35
N TRP A 348 -12.93 16.43 -1.10
CA TRP A 348 -11.83 16.27 -0.14
C TRP A 348 -12.35 16.00 1.28
N GLU A 349 -13.45 16.63 1.68
CA GLU A 349 -14.11 16.43 2.97
C GLU A 349 -14.60 14.99 3.12
N THR A 350 -15.19 14.44 2.07
CA THR A 350 -15.64 13.03 2.03
C THR A 350 -14.44 12.10 2.12
N ALA A 351 -13.38 12.34 1.35
CA ALA A 351 -12.15 11.55 1.40
C ALA A 351 -11.55 11.52 2.82
N ARG A 352 -11.52 12.67 3.50
CA ARG A 352 -11.02 12.79 4.88
C ARG A 352 -11.91 12.06 5.88
N SER A 353 -13.24 12.21 5.79
CA SER A 353 -14.19 11.53 6.68
C SER A 353 -14.02 10.02 6.60
N LEU A 354 -13.94 9.47 5.38
CA LEU A 354 -13.78 8.04 5.16
C LEU A 354 -12.47 7.50 5.72
N LEU A 355 -11.38 8.26 5.59
CA LEU A 355 -10.10 7.88 6.20
C LEU A 355 -10.19 7.90 7.73
N SER A 356 -10.78 8.95 8.32
CA SER A 356 -11.00 9.02 9.77
C SER A 356 -11.85 7.85 10.29
N GLU A 357 -12.95 7.52 9.62
CA GLU A 357 -13.81 6.39 9.97
C GLU A 357 -13.06 5.05 9.89
N GLN A 358 -12.22 4.86 8.86
CA GLN A 358 -11.39 3.66 8.71
C GLN A 358 -10.37 3.54 9.85
N GLU A 359 -9.69 4.63 10.21
CA GLU A 359 -8.69 4.64 11.29
C GLU A 359 -9.33 4.50 12.68
N GLU A 360 -10.47 5.14 12.94
CA GLU A 360 -11.25 4.96 14.17
C GLU A 360 -11.71 3.51 14.33
N LEU A 361 -12.21 2.93 13.24
CA LEU A 361 -12.59 1.52 13.23
C LEU A 361 -11.36 0.64 13.47
N MET A 362 -10.23 0.90 12.81
CA MET A 362 -8.98 0.17 12.99
C MET A 362 -8.44 0.24 14.43
N ALA A 363 -8.64 1.35 15.13
CA ALA A 363 -8.23 1.51 16.53
C ALA A 363 -9.21 0.84 17.52
N SER A 364 -10.43 0.49 17.11
CA SER A 364 -11.46 -0.06 18.00
C SER A 364 -11.09 -1.45 18.53
N GLU A 365 -11.43 -1.69 19.80
CA GLU A 365 -11.35 -3.01 20.45
C GLU A 365 -12.48 -3.94 19.97
N GLU A 366 -13.59 -3.41 19.46
CA GLU A 366 -14.73 -4.17 18.92
C GLU A 366 -14.42 -4.85 17.57
N LEU A 367 -13.20 -4.70 17.06
CA LEU A 367 -12.77 -5.34 15.81
C LEU A 367 -12.53 -6.85 15.95
N ILE A 368 -12.21 -7.33 17.15
CA ILE A 368 -11.77 -8.70 17.37
C ILE A 368 -12.65 -9.33 18.46
N PHE A 369 -13.17 -10.51 18.15
CA PHE A 369 -13.81 -11.40 19.11
C PHE A 369 -12.76 -12.40 19.63
N GLU A 370 -12.82 -12.69 20.92
CA GLU A 370 -12.04 -13.73 21.61
C GLU A 370 -12.87 -14.98 21.89
#